data_AF-A9DRF7-F1
#
_entry.id   AF-A9DRF7-F1
#
_cell.length_a   1.000
_cell.length_b   1.000
_cell.length_c   1.000
_cell.angle_alpha   90.00
_cell.angle_beta   90.00
_cell.angle_gamma   90.00
#
_symmetry.space_group_name_H-M   'P 1'
#
loop_
_entity.id
_entity.type
_entity.pdbx_description
1 polymer ?
#
loop_
_entity_poly.entity_id
_entity_poly.type
_entity_poly.pdbx_seq_one_letter_code
_entity_poly.pdbx_strand_id
1 'polypeptide(L)'
;MKATKDEIIETALQILERYEPLNRSSIVVREEKVPVFTESREYYYKYDGWFFMIDGTEIYDVGPDKISDSYLLYFLEDGTCIRLSIANAEGGSGINTCIIYKEGVGYKWVSIKDFLAHHNFNFNDPKFEKVMF
;
A
#
# COMPACT_ATOMS: atom_id res chain seq x y z
N MET A 1 6.37 -1.15 -18.17
CA MET A 1 7.29 -2.28 -17.87
C MET A 1 6.83 -2.86 -16.55
N LYS A 2 6.76 -4.19 -16.39
CA LYS A 2 6.33 -4.78 -15.12
C LYS A 2 7.49 -4.66 -14.11
N ALA A 3 7.21 -4.21 -12.90
CA ALA A 3 8.19 -4.16 -11.82
C ALA A 3 8.55 -5.57 -11.34
N THR A 4 9.77 -5.70 -10.83
CA THR A 4 10.31 -6.90 -10.21
C THR A 4 10.07 -6.89 -8.70
N LYS A 5 10.12 -8.08 -8.08
CA LYS A 5 9.99 -8.21 -6.62
C LYS A 5 11.01 -7.36 -5.86
N ASP A 6 12.26 -7.28 -6.35
CA ASP A 6 13.33 -6.52 -5.70
C ASP A 6 13.09 -5.01 -5.80
N GLU A 7 12.62 -4.51 -6.95
CA GLU A 7 12.22 -3.11 -7.12
C GLU A 7 11.06 -2.74 -6.17
N ILE A 8 10.09 -3.65 -5.98
CA ILE A 8 9.00 -3.44 -5.02
C ILE A 8 9.53 -3.34 -3.59
N ILE A 9 10.46 -4.22 -3.20
CA ILE A 9 11.08 -4.17 -1.87
C ILE A 9 11.81 -2.86 -1.69
N GLU A 10 12.69 -2.49 -2.61
CA GLU A 10 13.47 -1.25 -2.54
C GLU A 10 12.55 -0.02 -2.39
N THR A 11 11.53 0.06 -3.24
CA THR A 11 10.56 1.16 -3.23
C THR A 11 9.77 1.21 -1.92
N ALA A 12 9.29 0.06 -1.44
CA ALA A 12 8.56 -0.02 -0.18
C ALA A 12 9.42 0.45 1.00
N LEU A 13 10.70 0.07 1.05
CA LEU A 13 11.61 0.50 2.10
C LEU A 13 11.90 2.00 2.05
N GLN A 14 11.99 2.60 0.85
CA GLN A 14 12.10 4.05 0.70
C GLN A 14 10.85 4.79 1.21
N ILE A 15 9.66 4.28 0.91
CA ILE A 15 8.40 4.85 1.42
C ILE A 15 8.34 4.77 2.95
N LEU A 16 8.85 3.68 3.50
CA LEU A 16 8.75 3.37 4.93
C LEU A 16 9.92 3.88 5.78
N GLU A 17 10.89 4.59 5.21
CA GLU A 17 12.09 5.08 5.92
C GLU A 17 11.75 5.85 7.22
N ARG A 18 10.64 6.59 7.23
CA ARG A 18 10.17 7.34 8.40
C ARG A 18 9.56 6.49 9.52
N TYR A 19 9.35 5.20 9.30
CA TYR A 19 8.76 4.24 10.22
C TYR A 19 9.78 3.23 10.77
N GLU A 20 11.07 3.45 10.48
CA GLU A 20 12.14 2.66 11.08
C GLU A 20 12.15 2.80 12.62
N PRO A 21 12.55 1.76 13.36
CA PRO A 21 13.09 0.47 12.89
C PRO A 21 12.05 -0.57 12.44
N LEU A 22 12.34 -1.27 11.34
CA LEU A 22 11.49 -2.31 10.76
C LEU A 22 12.13 -3.71 10.78
N ASN A 23 11.31 -4.74 10.99
CA ASN A 23 11.72 -6.14 10.97
C ASN A 23 11.87 -6.65 9.54
N ARG A 24 13.05 -6.45 8.94
CA ARG A 24 13.37 -6.93 7.58
C ARG A 24 13.16 -8.43 7.37
N SER A 25 13.24 -9.24 8.42
CA SER A 25 13.00 -10.68 8.33
C SER A 25 11.53 -11.06 8.12
N SER A 26 10.59 -10.13 8.38
CA SER A 26 9.15 -10.35 8.17
C SER A 26 8.63 -9.83 6.84
N ILE A 27 9.50 -9.40 5.92
CA ILE A 27 9.10 -8.94 4.60
C ILE A 27 8.33 -10.03 3.85
N VAL A 28 7.10 -9.69 3.46
CA VAL A 28 6.26 -10.49 2.56
C VAL A 28 6.02 -9.68 1.29
N VAL A 29 6.31 -10.27 0.14
CA VAL A 29 5.99 -9.67 -1.17
C VAL A 29 5.37 -10.70 -2.09
N ARG A 30 4.21 -10.38 -2.67
CA ARG A 30 3.43 -11.28 -3.52
C ARG A 30 2.89 -10.53 -4.74
N GLU A 31 2.90 -11.19 -5.90
CA GLU A 31 2.09 -10.76 -7.03
C GLU A 31 0.63 -11.12 -6.74
N GLU A 32 -0.25 -10.12 -6.76
CA GLU A 32 -1.69 -10.33 -6.59
C GLU A 32 -2.50 -9.19 -7.21
N LYS A 33 -3.81 -9.39 -7.31
CA LYS A 33 -4.74 -8.32 -7.70
C LYS A 33 -4.93 -7.38 -6.52
N VAL A 34 -4.41 -6.15 -6.64
CA VAL A 34 -4.45 -5.14 -5.59
C VAL A 34 -5.67 -4.23 -5.73
N PRO A 35 -6.21 -3.71 -4.61
CA PRO A 35 -7.38 -2.85 -4.64
C PRO A 35 -7.03 -1.40 -5.01
N VAL A 36 -7.71 -0.87 -6.03
CA VAL A 36 -7.70 0.53 -6.47
C VAL A 36 -9.03 1.16 -6.06
N PHE A 37 -8.98 1.99 -5.03
CA PHE A 37 -10.17 2.65 -4.48
C PHE A 37 -10.57 3.84 -5.32
N THR A 38 -11.88 4.07 -5.39
CA THR A 38 -12.47 5.25 -6.02
C THR A 38 -13.14 6.13 -4.97
N GLU A 39 -13.71 7.27 -5.37
CA GLU A 39 -14.55 8.06 -4.48
C GLU A 39 -15.87 7.35 -4.10
N SER A 40 -16.22 6.25 -4.78
CA SER A 40 -17.38 5.43 -4.46
C SER A 40 -17.24 4.73 -3.11
N ARG A 41 -18.34 4.68 -2.36
CA ARG A 41 -18.47 3.87 -1.14
C ARG A 41 -19.12 2.52 -1.39
N GLU A 42 -19.47 2.21 -2.63
CA GLU A 42 -20.20 0.99 -3.01
C GLU A 42 -19.32 -0.04 -3.71
N TYR A 43 -18.18 0.38 -4.26
CA TYR A 43 -17.27 -0.50 -4.98
C TYR A 43 -15.84 0.03 -5.01
N TYR A 44 -14.92 -0.87 -5.32
CA TYR A 44 -13.54 -0.59 -5.70
C TYR A 44 -13.18 -1.40 -6.95
N TYR A 45 -11.99 -1.18 -7.52
CA TYR A 45 -11.47 -2.03 -8.60
C TYR A 45 -10.30 -2.87 -8.11
N LYS A 46 -10.09 -4.03 -8.73
CA LYS A 46 -8.86 -4.81 -8.61
C LYS A 46 -8.04 -4.68 -9.89
N TYR A 47 -6.73 -4.53 -9.74
CA TYR A 47 -5.78 -4.44 -10.85
C TYR A 47 -4.56 -5.32 -10.55
N ASP A 48 -3.91 -5.84 -11.59
CA ASP A 48 -2.73 -6.69 -11.40
C ASP A 48 -1.57 -5.88 -10.81
N GLY A 49 -0.93 -6.41 -9.77
CA GLY A 49 0.07 -5.64 -9.05
C GLY A 49 0.81 -6.45 -7.99
N TRP A 50 1.27 -5.74 -6.97
CA TRP A 50 2.08 -6.30 -5.90
C TRP A 50 1.57 -5.87 -4.53
N PHE A 51 1.51 -6.85 -3.63
CA PHE A 51 1.35 -6.62 -2.21
C PHE A 51 2.70 -6.71 -1.52
N PHE A 52 2.96 -5.76 -0.63
CA PHE A 52 4.11 -5.74 0.27
C PHE A 52 3.62 -5.62 1.70
N MET A 53 4.26 -6.34 2.62
CA MET A 53 4.06 -6.20 4.05
C MET A 53 5.38 -6.30 4.79
N ILE A 54 5.54 -5.51 5.84
CA ILE A 54 6.63 -5.62 6.80
C ILE A 54 6.12 -5.22 8.19
N ASP A 55 6.70 -5.78 9.24
CA ASP A 55 6.36 -5.41 10.61
C ASP A 55 7.37 -4.41 11.17
N GLY A 56 6.91 -3.57 12.11
CA GLY A 56 7.79 -2.83 13.00
C GLY A 56 8.56 -3.76 13.93
N THR A 57 9.69 -3.30 14.47
CA THR A 57 10.39 -4.06 15.52
C THR A 57 9.81 -3.81 16.92
N GLU A 58 9.08 -2.71 17.10
CA GLU A 58 8.41 -2.42 18.36
C GLU A 58 7.25 -3.40 18.57
N ILE A 59 7.19 -3.96 19.78
CA ILE A 59 6.18 -4.93 20.20
C ILE A 59 5.37 -4.27 21.31
N TYR A 60 4.07 -4.18 21.09
CA TYR A 60 3.12 -3.64 22.05
C TYR A 60 2.43 -4.78 22.81
N ASP A 61 2.25 -4.59 24.11
CA ASP A 61 1.47 -5.51 24.96
C ASP A 61 -0.02 -5.14 24.85
N VAL A 62 -0.78 -5.92 24.08
CA VAL A 62 -2.21 -5.69 23.80
C VAL A 62 -3.01 -6.82 24.44
N GLY A 63 -3.26 -6.69 25.74
CA GLY A 63 -3.93 -7.72 26.53
C GLY A 63 -3.05 -8.97 26.68
N PRO A 64 -3.52 -10.18 26.31
CA PRO A 64 -2.71 -11.39 26.37
C PRO A 64 -1.70 -11.52 25.22
N ASP A 65 -1.83 -10.70 24.18
CA ASP A 65 -1.07 -10.82 22.94
C ASP A 65 0.06 -9.80 22.86
N LYS A 66 1.13 -10.18 22.17
CA LYS A 66 2.24 -9.32 21.81
C LYS A 66 2.21 -9.07 20.32
N ILE A 67 1.93 -7.82 19.93
CA ILE A 67 1.64 -7.47 18.54
C ILE A 67 2.52 -6.28 18.15
N SER A 68 3.11 -6.34 16.96
CA SER A 68 3.79 -5.23 16.32
C SER A 68 2.87 -4.54 15.31
N ASP A 69 3.12 -3.28 15.02
CA ASP A 69 2.47 -2.65 13.87
C ASP A 69 2.91 -3.33 12.57
N SER A 70 1.96 -3.61 11.67
CA SER A 70 2.26 -4.08 10.31
C SER A 70 1.99 -2.99 9.29
N TYR A 71 2.94 -2.77 8.39
CA TYR A 71 2.85 -1.81 7.28
C TYR A 71 2.57 -2.54 5.99
N LEU A 72 1.43 -2.26 5.36
CA LEU A 72 0.95 -2.91 4.16
C LEU A 72 0.95 -1.91 3.00
N LEU A 73 1.70 -2.19 1.94
CA LEU A 73 1.71 -1.37 0.72
C LEU A 73 1.14 -2.15 -0.46
N TYR A 74 0.46 -1.41 -1.33
CA TYR A 74 -0.09 -1.92 -2.58
C TYR A 74 0.55 -1.16 -3.74
N PHE A 75 0.95 -1.90 -4.77
CA PHE A 75 1.58 -1.37 -5.97
C PHE A 75 0.87 -1.88 -7.23
N LEU A 76 0.82 -1.06 -8.27
CA LEU A 76 0.40 -1.49 -9.60
C LEU A 76 1.47 -2.38 -10.26
N GLU A 77 1.13 -3.03 -11.38
CA GLU A 77 2.05 -3.90 -12.13
C GLU A 77 3.39 -3.23 -12.47
N ASP A 78 3.41 -1.92 -12.63
CA ASP A 78 4.59 -1.12 -13.00
C ASP A 78 5.43 -0.67 -11.79
N GLY A 79 5.06 -1.05 -10.57
CA GLY A 79 5.76 -0.65 -9.34
C GLY A 79 5.31 0.68 -8.77
N THR A 80 4.28 1.32 -9.33
CA THR A 80 3.69 2.52 -8.74
C THR A 80 2.99 2.18 -7.42
N CYS A 81 3.46 2.72 -6.30
CA CYS A 81 2.77 2.59 -5.02
C CYS A 81 1.49 3.41 -5.01
N ILE A 82 0.38 2.77 -4.64
CA ILE A 82 -0.95 3.40 -4.65
C ILE A 82 -1.54 3.59 -3.25
N ARG A 83 -1.04 2.86 -2.26
CA ARG A 83 -1.56 2.90 -0.90
C ARG A 83 -0.56 2.33 0.09
N LEU A 84 -0.53 2.93 1.27
CA LEU A 84 -0.01 2.32 2.50
C LEU A 84 -1.16 2.28 3.52
N SER A 85 -1.26 1.17 4.22
CA SER A 85 -2.16 0.93 5.34
C SER A 85 -1.32 0.44 6.52
N ILE A 86 -1.66 0.88 7.72
CA ILE A 86 -1.01 0.42 8.94
C ILE A 86 -2.03 -0.36 9.76
N ALA A 87 -1.72 -1.61 10.06
CA ALA A 87 -2.46 -2.38 11.04
C ALA A 87 -1.78 -2.16 12.38
N ASN A 88 -2.35 -1.28 13.20
CA ASN A 88 -1.76 -0.94 14.49
C ASN A 88 -2.07 -2.05 15.49
N ALA A 89 -1.11 -2.34 16.37
CA ALA A 89 -1.25 -3.35 17.40
C ALA A 89 -2.48 -3.15 18.29
N GLU A 90 -2.88 -1.90 18.56
CA GLU A 90 -4.05 -1.55 19.39
C GLU A 90 -5.41 -1.79 18.70
N GLY A 91 -5.44 -2.49 17.56
CA GLY A 91 -6.67 -2.80 16.83
C GLY A 91 -7.19 -1.65 15.95
N GLY A 92 -6.43 -0.57 15.83
CA GLY A 92 -6.70 0.51 14.89
C GLY A 92 -6.18 0.18 13.49
N SER A 93 -7.03 0.25 12.47
CA SER A 93 -6.56 0.35 11.09
C SER A 93 -6.11 1.81 10.85
N GLY A 94 -4.84 2.08 11.09
CA GLY A 94 -4.21 3.37 10.90
C GLY A 94 -3.99 3.68 9.42
N ILE A 95 -4.85 4.55 8.90
CA ILE A 95 -4.68 5.38 7.70
C ILE A 95 -4.95 4.69 6.34
N ASN A 96 -6.09 5.05 5.75
CA ASN A 96 -6.44 4.82 4.33
C ASN A 96 -6.04 6.03 3.49
N THR A 97 -4.75 6.21 3.21
CA THR A 97 -4.31 7.32 2.34
C THR A 97 -3.64 6.78 1.08
N CYS A 98 -3.99 7.40 -0.04
CA CYS A 98 -3.34 7.13 -1.31
C CYS A 98 -1.96 7.78 -1.31
N ILE A 99 -1.01 7.12 -1.97
CA ILE A 99 0.36 7.61 -2.12
C ILE A 99 0.56 8.04 -3.57
N ILE A 100 1.23 9.19 -3.76
CA ILE A 100 1.78 9.60 -5.06
C ILE A 100 3.28 9.87 -4.91
N TYR A 101 4.07 9.58 -5.95
CA TYR A 101 5.46 10.01 -6.03
C TYR A 101 5.55 11.37 -6.72
N LYS A 102 6.28 12.32 -6.13
CA LYS A 102 6.59 13.60 -6.77
C LYS A 102 8.11 13.76 -6.87
N GLU A 103 8.62 13.88 -8.09
CA GLU A 103 10.04 14.12 -8.35
C GLU A 103 10.57 15.33 -7.56
N GLY A 104 11.75 15.18 -6.97
CA GLY A 104 12.37 16.19 -6.11
C GLY A 104 11.75 16.37 -4.73
N VAL A 105 10.68 15.63 -4.39
CA VAL A 105 10.04 15.67 -3.06
C VAL A 105 9.88 14.29 -2.43
N GLY A 106 9.76 13.23 -3.23
CA GLY A 106 9.50 11.88 -2.76
C GLY A 106 8.01 11.56 -2.63
N TYR A 107 7.69 10.57 -1.81
CA TYR A 107 6.33 10.08 -1.63
C TYR A 107 5.47 11.00 -0.77
N LYS A 108 4.24 11.26 -1.23
CA LYS A 108 3.26 12.11 -0.55
C LYS A 108 1.94 11.39 -0.36
N TRP A 109 1.32 11.71 0.76
CA TRP A 109 -0.04 11.32 1.09
C TRP A 109 -1.02 12.28 0.50
N VAL A 110 -2.03 11.74 -0.18
CA VAL A 110 -3.06 12.54 -0.84
C VAL A 110 -4.44 11.94 -0.63
N SER A 111 -5.46 12.75 -0.91
CA SER A 111 -6.83 12.28 -0.97
C SER A 111 -7.02 11.29 -2.13
N ILE A 112 -8.04 10.43 -2.05
CA ILE A 112 -8.40 9.54 -3.18
C ILE A 112 -8.66 10.37 -4.45
N LYS A 113 -9.31 11.52 -4.33
CA LYS A 113 -9.59 12.42 -5.46
C LYS A 113 -8.32 12.89 -6.17
N ASP A 114 -7.35 13.38 -5.41
CA ASP A 114 -6.08 13.87 -5.97
C ASP A 114 -5.25 12.73 -6.56
N PHE A 115 -5.29 11.56 -5.92
CA PHE A 115 -4.67 10.34 -6.43
C PHE A 115 -5.25 9.93 -7.80
N LEU A 116 -6.58 9.85 -7.92
CA LEU A 116 -7.24 9.50 -9.19
C LEU A 116 -6.92 10.52 -10.29
N ALA A 117 -6.92 11.82 -9.95
CA ALA A 117 -6.55 12.88 -10.88
C ALA A 117 -5.09 12.81 -11.32
N HIS A 118 -4.19 12.35 -10.45
CA HIS A 118 -2.76 12.20 -10.74
C HIS A 118 -2.46 11.01 -11.66
N HIS A 119 -3.14 9.87 -11.46
CA HIS A 119 -2.83 8.62 -12.18
C HIS A 119 -3.63 8.40 -13.47
N ASN A 120 -4.68 9.20 -13.73
CA ASN A 120 -5.48 9.15 -14.96
C ASN A 120 -5.95 7.73 -15.34
N PHE A 121 -6.46 6.97 -14.37
CA PHE A 121 -6.92 5.59 -14.60
C PHE A 121 -8.05 5.51 -15.63
N ASN A 122 -7.91 4.60 -16.58
CA ASN A 122 -9.01 4.21 -17.45
C ASN A 122 -9.76 3.01 -16.85
N PHE A 123 -10.74 3.26 -15.99
CA PHE A 123 -11.53 2.19 -15.37
C PHE A 123 -12.43 1.39 -16.34
N ASN A 124 -12.48 1.77 -17.62
CA ASN A 124 -13.11 0.95 -18.67
C ASN A 124 -12.15 -0.11 -19.25
N ASP A 125 -10.87 -0.07 -18.90
CA ASP A 125 -9.92 -1.12 -19.29
C ASP A 125 -10.30 -2.44 -18.59
N PRO A 126 -10.45 -3.55 -19.32
CA PRO A 126 -10.84 -4.85 -18.76
C PRO A 126 -9.86 -5.41 -17.70
N LYS A 127 -8.65 -4.86 -17.59
CA LYS A 127 -7.73 -5.17 -16.49
C LYS A 127 -8.25 -4.72 -15.12
N PHE A 128 -9.11 -3.70 -15.08
CA PHE A 128 -9.78 -3.27 -13.86
C PHE A 128 -11.03 -4.10 -13.62
N GLU A 129 -10.98 -4.98 -12.62
CA GLU A 129 -12.10 -5.80 -12.20
C GLU A 129 -12.90 -5.06 -11.13
N LYS A 130 -14.16 -4.70 -11.42
CA LYS A 130 -15.03 -4.02 -10.45
C LYS A 130 -15.50 -4.99 -9.37
N VAL A 131 -15.32 -4.60 -8.10
CA VAL A 131 -15.74 -5.37 -6.92
C VAL A 131 -16.68 -4.52 -6.06
N MET A 132 -17.88 -5.04 -5.79
CA MET A 132 -18.84 -4.41 -4.88
C MET A 132 -18.45 -4.69 -3.43
N PHE A 133 -18.70 -3.74 -2.52
CA PHE A 133 -18.53 -3.95 -1.07
C PHE A 133 -19.59 -4.86 -0.46
#